data_AF-G5DBJ2-F1
#
_entry.id   AF-G5DBJ2-F1
#
_cell.length_a   1.000
_cell.length_b   1.000
_cell.length_c   1.000
_cell.angle_alpha   90.00
_cell.angle_beta   90.00
_cell.angle_gamma   90.00
#
_symmetry.space_group_name_H-M   'P 1'
#
loop_
_entity.id
_entity.type
_entity.pdbx_description
1 polymer ?
#
loop_
_entity_poly.entity_id
_entity_poly.type
_entity_poly.pdbx_seq_one_letter_code
_entity_poly.pdbx_strand_id
1 'polypeptide(L)'
;PDTFFHNGKKSIAHNMTTPNKLLRLEDDGTLLYTMRLTISAECPMQLEDFPMDAHACPLKFGSYAYPNSEVVYVCSISTSTSVVVAEDGSRLNQP
;
A
#
# COMPACT_ATOMS: atom_id res chain seq x y z
N PRO A 1 6.74 -5.12 11.82
CA PRO A 1 7.32 -3.82 11.41
C PRO A 1 6.29 -2.70 11.63
N ASP A 2 6.76 -1.47 11.86
CA ASP A 2 5.99 -0.24 12.09
C ASP A 2 5.69 0.50 10.77
N THR A 3 5.16 -0.25 9.78
CA THR A 3 4.90 0.29 8.44
C THR A 3 3.87 1.41 8.49
N PHE A 4 4.20 2.59 7.95
CA PHE A 4 3.32 3.73 7.80
C PHE A 4 3.28 4.23 6.34
N PHE A 5 2.23 4.98 5.99
CA PHE A 5 2.07 5.56 4.65
C PHE A 5 2.57 7.01 4.66
N HIS A 6 3.66 7.30 3.95
CA HIS A 6 4.28 8.62 3.91
C HIS A 6 3.35 9.71 3.35
N ASN A 7 2.54 9.35 2.36
CA ASN A 7 1.53 10.24 1.79
C ASN A 7 0.11 9.94 2.30
N GLY A 8 -0.04 9.17 3.38
CA GLY A 8 -1.33 8.90 3.99
C GLY A 8 -1.84 10.10 4.79
N LYS A 9 -2.97 10.71 4.36
CA LYS A 9 -3.67 11.75 5.14
C LYS A 9 -4.55 11.15 6.22
N LYS A 10 -5.18 10.02 5.91
CA LYS A 10 -6.02 9.26 6.86
C LYS A 10 -5.94 7.78 6.54
N SER A 11 -5.73 6.95 7.55
CA SER A 11 -5.72 5.49 7.43
C SER A 11 -6.68 4.87 8.44
N ILE A 12 -7.49 3.91 7.99
CA ILE A 12 -8.46 3.19 8.82
C ILE A 12 -8.12 1.71 8.77
N ALA A 13 -7.85 1.11 9.92
CA ALA A 13 -7.76 -0.34 10.05
C ALA A 13 -9.16 -0.91 10.28
N HIS A 14 -9.56 -1.85 9.43
CA HIS A 14 -10.89 -2.47 9.51
C HIS A 14 -10.97 -3.38 10.74
N ASN A 15 -12.04 -3.23 11.52
CA ASN A 15 -12.23 -3.95 12.78
C ASN A 15 -13.63 -4.57 12.97
N MET A 16 -14.47 -4.59 11.94
CA MET A 16 -15.83 -5.12 12.00
C MET A 16 -15.98 -6.33 11.08
N THR A 17 -16.57 -7.46 11.53
CA THR A 17 -17.06 -7.77 12.89
C THR A 17 -15.97 -8.11 13.90
N THR A 18 -14.76 -8.41 13.42
CA THR A 18 -13.54 -8.61 14.21
C THR A 18 -12.38 -7.84 13.55
N PRO A 19 -11.27 -7.55 14.26
CA PRO A 19 -10.05 -7.01 13.66
C PRO A 19 -9.63 -7.81 12.42
N ASN A 20 -9.64 -7.18 11.24
CA ASN A 20 -9.25 -7.80 9.98
C ASN A 20 -7.72 -7.88 9.89
N LYS A 21 -7.12 -8.69 10.78
CA LYS A 21 -5.70 -8.95 10.88
C LYS A 21 -5.49 -10.46 10.96
N LEU A 22 -4.59 -10.99 10.16
CA LEU A 22 -4.17 -12.38 10.19
C LEU A 22 -2.67 -12.42 10.49
N LEU A 23 -2.29 -13.22 11.48
CA LEU A 23 -0.91 -13.59 11.76
C LEU A 23 -0.80 -15.11 11.63
N ARG A 24 0.14 -15.57 10.81
CA ARG A 24 0.44 -16.99 10.63
C ARG A 24 1.94 -17.19 10.84
N LEU A 25 2.28 -18.18 11.65
CA LEU A 25 3.64 -18.65 11.89
C LEU A 25 3.81 -19.97 11.12
N GLU A 26 4.81 -20.03 10.25
CA GLU A 26 5.21 -21.27 9.57
C GLU A 26 6.23 -22.03 10.45
N ASP A 27 6.41 -23.33 10.17
CA ASP A 27 7.27 -24.22 10.97
C ASP A 27 8.75 -23.82 10.96
N ASP A 28 9.19 -23.05 9.96
CA ASP A 28 10.56 -22.52 9.83
C ASP A 28 10.78 -21.20 10.59
N GLY A 29 9.75 -20.68 11.27
CA GLY A 29 9.78 -19.42 11.99
C GLY A 29 9.35 -18.20 11.16
N THR A 30 8.98 -18.37 9.90
CA THR A 30 8.52 -17.27 9.04
C THR A 30 7.15 -16.77 9.49
N LEU A 31 6.99 -15.44 9.58
CA LEU A 31 5.72 -14.80 9.93
C LEU A 31 5.06 -14.19 8.68
N LEU A 32 3.85 -14.64 8.39
CA LEU A 32 2.94 -13.96 7.46
C LEU A 32 1.97 -13.08 8.26
N TYR A 33 1.99 -11.78 7.97
CA TYR A 33 1.09 -10.82 8.58
C TYR A 33 0.33 -10.03 7.51
N THR A 34 -1.00 -10.13 7.51
CA THR A 34 -1.87 -9.39 6.59
C THR A 34 -2.92 -8.61 7.36
N MET A 35 -3.31 -7.45 6.81
CA MET A 35 -4.35 -6.61 7.39
C MET A 35 -5.17 -5.93 6.29
N ARG A 36 -6.43 -5.63 6.58
CA ARG A 36 -7.27 -4.81 5.71
C ARG A 36 -7.21 -3.34 6.14
N LEU A 37 -6.81 -2.47 5.23
CA LEU A 37 -6.72 -1.02 5.44
C LEU A 37 -7.54 -0.27 4.39
N THR A 38 -8.13 0.86 4.79
CA THR A 38 -8.58 1.91 3.87
C THR A 38 -7.66 3.11 4.05
N ILE A 39 -7.02 3.55 2.99
CA ILE A 39 -6.02 4.62 3.02
C ILE A 39 -6.50 5.75 2.11
N SER A 40 -6.66 6.93 2.69
CA SER A 40 -6.79 8.18 1.97
C SER A 40 -5.38 8.76 1.81
N ALA A 41 -4.82 8.59 0.62
CA ALA A 41 -3.49 9.05 0.28
C ALA A 41 -3.54 10.36 -0.53
N GLU A 42 -2.51 11.17 -0.38
CA GLU A 42 -2.27 12.33 -1.21
C GLU A 42 -1.81 11.92 -2.60
N CYS A 43 -2.50 12.43 -3.61
CA CYS A 43 -2.09 12.36 -5.00
C CYS A 43 -2.04 13.79 -5.57
N PRO A 44 -0.84 14.35 -5.81
CA PRO A 44 -0.72 15.64 -6.49
C PRO A 44 -1.06 15.45 -7.97
N MET A 45 -2.14 16.11 -8.42
CA MET A 45 -2.63 16.06 -9.80
C MET A 45 -2.28 17.36 -10.53
N GLN A 46 -1.92 17.26 -11.82
CA GLN A 46 -1.64 18.40 -12.69
C GLN A 46 -2.80 18.57 -13.69
N LEU A 47 -3.73 19.47 -13.39
CA LEU A 47 -5.00 19.60 -14.10
C LEU A 47 -4.93 20.54 -15.32
N GLU A 48 -3.80 20.56 -16.02
CA GLU A 48 -3.59 21.48 -17.16
C GLU A 48 -4.47 21.11 -18.37
N ASP A 49 -4.65 19.81 -18.61
CA ASP A 49 -5.40 19.25 -19.75
C ASP A 49 -6.81 18.74 -19.38
N PHE A 50 -7.41 19.29 -18.32
CA PHE A 50 -8.73 18.83 -17.87
C PHE A 50 -9.79 18.91 -18.99
N PRO A 51 -10.61 17.85 -19.22
CA PRO A 51 -10.75 16.61 -18.45
C PRO A 51 -9.97 15.39 -19.02
N MET A 52 -9.05 15.62 -19.95
CA MET A 52 -8.33 14.58 -20.71
C MET A 52 -6.91 14.34 -20.18
N ASP A 53 -6.68 14.69 -18.93
CA ASP A 53 -5.42 14.55 -18.21
C ASP A 53 -5.18 13.12 -17.70
N ALA A 54 -3.91 12.76 -17.53
CA ALA A 54 -3.48 11.47 -16.98
C ALA A 54 -2.61 11.69 -15.75
N HIS A 55 -2.87 10.94 -14.68
CA HIS A 55 -2.21 11.11 -13.38
C HIS A 55 -1.65 9.79 -12.87
N ALA A 56 -0.41 9.82 -12.37
CA ALA A 56 0.17 8.72 -11.62
C ALA A 56 0.05 9.02 -10.12
N CYS A 57 -0.80 8.28 -9.40
CA CYS A 57 -0.97 8.44 -7.96
C CYS A 57 -0.12 7.42 -7.18
N PRO A 58 1.03 7.84 -6.60
CA PRO A 58 1.88 6.92 -5.88
C PRO A 58 1.28 6.56 -4.52
N LEU A 59 1.50 5.32 -4.07
CA LEU A 59 1.28 4.92 -2.68
C LEU A 59 2.63 4.62 -2.05
N LYS A 60 3.06 5.46 -1.10
CA LYS A 60 4.39 5.39 -0.51
C LYS A 60 4.28 4.89 0.92
N PHE A 61 4.97 3.80 1.24
CA PHE A 61 5.03 3.24 2.59
C PHE A 61 6.44 2.83 2.96
N GLY A 62 6.72 2.80 4.25
CA GLY A 62 8.03 2.46 4.81
C GLY A 62 7.96 2.29 6.32
N SER A 63 9.09 1.97 6.94
CA SER A 63 9.20 1.96 8.41
C SER A 63 9.29 3.39 8.93
N TYR A 64 8.66 3.66 10.07
CA TYR A 64 8.69 4.97 10.70
C TYR A 64 9.98 5.21 11.48
N ALA A 65 10.39 4.25 12.30
CA ALA A 65 11.52 4.39 13.20
C ALA A 65 12.81 3.75 12.67
N TYR A 66 12.71 2.72 11.82
CA TYR A 66 13.86 1.90 11.45
C TYR A 66 14.47 2.33 10.10
N PRO A 67 15.77 2.67 10.06
CA PRO A 67 16.47 2.93 8.81
C PRO A 67 16.75 1.64 8.03
N ASN A 68 17.23 1.79 6.79
CA ASN A 68 17.56 0.67 5.89
C ASN A 68 18.64 -0.28 6.44
N SER A 69 19.44 0.15 7.43
CA SER A 69 20.42 -0.73 8.11
C SER A 69 19.76 -1.75 9.04
N GLU A 70 18.49 -1.54 9.41
CA GLU A 70 17.75 -2.39 10.35
C GLU A 70 16.59 -3.12 9.69
N VAL A 71 15.83 -2.43 8.83
CA VAL A 71 14.67 -3.02 8.13
C VAL A 71 14.70 -2.67 6.65
N VAL A 72 14.59 -3.70 5.80
CA VAL A 72 14.51 -3.56 4.34
C VAL A 72 13.20 -4.17 3.83
N TYR A 73 12.43 -3.39 3.08
CA TYR A 73 11.22 -3.87 2.41
C TYR A 73 11.55 -4.41 1.03
N VAL A 74 11.01 -5.58 0.70
CA VAL A 74 11.17 -6.23 -0.61
C VAL A 74 9.80 -6.73 -1.07
N CYS A 75 9.49 -6.57 -2.37
CA CYS A 75 8.28 -7.16 -2.94
C CYS A 75 8.40 -8.69 -2.94
N SER A 76 7.39 -9.37 -2.42
CA SER A 76 7.38 -10.85 -2.32
C SER A 76 7.29 -11.55 -3.68
N ILE A 77 6.80 -10.85 -4.72
CA ILE A 77 6.67 -11.33 -6.10
C ILE A 77 7.28 -10.28 -7.03
N SER A 78 7.55 -10.65 -8.29
CA SER A 78 7.94 -9.73 -9.36
C SER A 78 7.05 -8.47 -9.39
N THR A 79 7.66 -7.34 -9.74
CA THR A 79 7.00 -6.03 -9.78
C THR A 79 5.79 -5.98 -10.72
N SER A 80 5.75 -6.84 -11.75
CA SER A 80 4.66 -6.90 -12.73
C SER A 80 3.38 -7.60 -12.24
N THR A 81 3.44 -8.37 -11.16
CA THR A 81 2.29 -9.17 -10.67
C THR A 81 1.94 -8.89 -9.21
N SER A 82 2.66 -7.97 -8.55
CA SER A 82 2.52 -7.70 -7.12
C SER A 82 1.28 -6.86 -6.78
N VAL A 83 0.71 -6.17 -7.77
CA VAL A 83 -0.46 -5.30 -7.59
C VAL A 83 -1.60 -5.80 -8.46
N VAL A 84 -2.71 -6.17 -7.81
CA VAL A 84 -3.99 -6.43 -8.48
C VAL A 84 -4.86 -5.20 -8.28
N VAL A 85 -5.16 -4.53 -9.38
CA VAL A 85 -6.12 -3.42 -9.40
C VAL A 85 -7.51 -4.03 -9.63
N ALA A 86 -8.50 -3.61 -8.84
CA ALA A 86 -9.87 -4.04 -9.04
C ALA A 86 -10.36 -3.61 -10.45
N GLU A 87 -11.19 -4.41 -11.09
CA GLU A 87 -11.66 -4.14 -12.47
C GLU A 87 -12.44 -2.83 -12.59
N ASP A 88 -13.08 -2.40 -11.51
CA ASP A 88 -13.78 -1.12 -11.36
C ASP A 88 -12.88 0.02 -10.85
N GLY A 89 -11.63 -0.28 -10.49
CA GLY A 89 -10.63 0.71 -10.14
C GLY A 89 -10.31 1.58 -11.34
N SER A 90 -10.37 2.90 -11.17
CA SER A 90 -10.01 3.85 -12.21
C SER A 90 -8.57 3.60 -12.65
N ARG A 91 -8.41 2.99 -13.84
CA ARG A 91 -7.13 2.87 -14.54
C ARG A 91 -6.76 4.24 -15.07
N LEU A 92 -6.15 5.07 -14.24
CA LEU A 92 -5.34 6.17 -14.76
C LEU A 92 -4.07 5.54 -15.29
N ASN A 93 -3.88 5.62 -16.60
CA ASN A 93 -2.81 4.97 -17.37
C ASN A 93 -1.47 5.06 -16.62
N GLN A 94 -0.97 3.93 -16.13
CA GLN A 94 0.43 3.80 -15.77
C GLN A 94 1.24 3.78 -17.08
N PRO A 95 2.23 4.67 -17.25
CA PRO A 95 3.18 4.54 -18.34
C PRO A 95 4.02 3.26 -18.21
#